data_AF-A0A7W0UZB3-F1
#
_entry.id   AF-A0A7W0UZB3-F1
#
_cell.length_a   1.000
_cell.length_b   1.000
_cell.length_c   1.000
_cell.angle_alpha   90.00
_cell.angle_beta   90.00
_cell.angle_gamma   90.00
#
_symmetry.space_group_name_H-M   'P 1'
#
loop_
_entity.id
_entity.type
_entity.pdbx_description
1 polymer ?
#
loop_
_entity_poly.entity_id
_entity_poly.type
_entity_poly.pdbx_seq_one_letter_code
_entity_poly.pdbx_strand_id
1 'polypeptide(L)'
;MRNNRTSLLLTLAALCGVLFSFQTADAQGRRGYNDRAYTKANVEQVIRRVEERSDRFVGVFDRALDRSRLDDSRREDRLNERAKELEERIDSLRSEFDRRDRYQDTRSQVSEVLRTANGINTVIVRRRLTTDAEREWAALRRELNALARVYNLLGLRG
;
A
#
# COMPACT_ATOMS: atom_id res chain seq x y z
N MET A 1 -7.42 -16.75 83.41
CA MET A 1 -7.44 -15.33 83.81
C MET A 1 -7.37 -14.46 82.57
N ARG A 2 -8.39 -13.59 82.38
CA ARG A 2 -8.44 -12.36 81.54
C ARG A 2 -8.29 -12.53 80.01
N ASN A 3 -9.08 -11.95 79.12
CA ASN A 3 -10.40 -11.29 79.13
C ASN A 3 -10.78 -11.11 77.64
N ASN A 4 -12.04 -11.37 77.30
CA ASN A 4 -12.68 -10.96 76.03
C ASN A 4 -12.59 -9.44 75.85
N ARG A 5 -12.30 -8.96 74.63
CA ARG A 5 -12.85 -7.71 74.08
C ARG A 5 -12.97 -7.76 72.55
N THR A 6 -14.19 -8.07 72.11
CA THR A 6 -14.82 -7.59 70.88
C THR A 6 -14.55 -6.09 70.65
N SER A 7 -14.12 -5.71 69.44
CA SER A 7 -14.19 -4.36 68.83
C SER A 7 -13.28 -4.38 67.59
N LEU A 8 -13.58 -3.83 66.42
CA LEU A 8 -14.61 -2.92 65.94
C LEU A 8 -14.63 -3.08 64.41
N LEU A 9 -15.81 -3.31 63.84
CA LEU A 9 -16.07 -3.02 62.43
C LEU A 9 -15.90 -1.50 62.25
N LEU A 10 -14.85 -1.07 61.57
CA LEU A 10 -14.74 0.28 61.05
C LEU A 10 -14.88 0.21 59.52
N THR A 11 -16.11 0.41 59.09
CA THR A 11 -16.46 0.86 57.75
C THR A 11 -15.75 2.19 57.48
N LEU A 12 -14.79 2.19 56.55
CA LEU A 12 -14.33 3.41 55.91
C LEU A 12 -14.53 3.24 54.40
N ALA A 13 -15.72 3.62 53.94
CA ALA A 13 -15.94 3.96 52.55
C ALA A 13 -15.31 5.34 52.32
N ALA A 14 -14.08 5.37 51.83
CA ALA A 14 -13.46 6.55 51.27
C ALA A 14 -12.96 6.19 49.86
N LEU A 15 -13.59 6.86 48.90
CA LEU A 15 -13.31 6.88 47.49
C LEU A 15 -11.82 7.06 47.16
N CYS A 16 -11.47 6.64 45.93
CA CYS A 16 -10.28 6.96 45.15
C CYS A 16 -9.06 6.05 45.36
N GLY A 17 -9.06 4.98 44.57
CA GLY A 17 -7.89 4.16 44.30
C GLY A 17 -8.12 3.30 43.07
N VAL A 18 -8.22 3.95 41.91
CA VAL A 18 -8.14 3.34 40.58
C VAL A 18 -7.04 2.29 40.57
N LEU A 19 -7.34 1.11 40.01
CA LEU A 19 -6.51 0.33 39.08
C LEU A 19 -7.12 -1.08 38.94
N PHE A 20 -8.35 -1.14 38.42
CA PHE A 20 -8.84 -2.39 37.84
C PHE A 20 -8.03 -2.63 36.56
N SER A 21 -7.12 -3.60 36.65
CA SER A 21 -6.30 -4.06 35.54
C SER A 21 -7.19 -4.72 34.50
N PHE A 22 -7.70 -3.95 33.55
CA PHE A 22 -8.14 -4.48 32.26
C PHE A 22 -6.97 -4.36 31.28
N GLN A 23 -6.03 -5.30 31.42
CA GLN A 23 -5.11 -5.61 30.33
C GLN A 23 -5.87 -6.42 29.28
N THR A 24 -6.56 -5.71 28.40
CA THR A 24 -6.60 -6.13 27.00
C THR A 24 -6.04 -4.96 26.21
N ALA A 25 -4.73 -4.78 26.32
CA ALA A 25 -4.01 -4.16 25.23
C ALA A 25 -4.21 -5.10 24.04
N ASP A 26 -4.94 -4.64 23.03
CA ASP A 26 -5.09 -5.30 21.75
C ASP A 26 -3.70 -5.65 21.18
N ALA A 27 -3.22 -6.84 21.50
CA ALA A 27 -2.05 -7.47 20.89
C ALA A 27 -2.41 -8.01 19.50
N GLN A 28 -3.22 -7.26 18.73
CA GLN A 28 -3.73 -7.63 17.41
C GLN A 28 -3.74 -6.42 16.46
N GLY A 29 -2.73 -5.55 16.54
CA GLY A 29 -2.54 -4.42 15.63
C GLY A 29 -1.30 -4.49 14.74
N ARG A 30 -0.42 -5.47 14.94
CA ARG A 30 0.76 -5.70 14.09
C ARG A 30 0.61 -7.03 13.39
N ARG A 31 -0.17 -7.04 12.30
CA ARG A 31 -0.01 -8.07 11.27
C ARG A 31 1.46 -7.98 10.83
N GLY A 32 2.27 -8.91 11.31
CA GLY A 32 3.65 -9.07 10.88
C GLY A 32 3.64 -9.29 9.38
N TYR A 33 3.92 -8.23 8.63
CA TYR A 33 4.36 -8.35 7.26
C TYR A 33 5.65 -9.15 7.35
N ASN A 34 5.57 -10.45 7.03
CA ASN A 34 6.67 -11.42 7.05
C ASN A 34 8.03 -10.74 6.87
N ASP A 35 8.92 -10.87 7.86
CA ASP A 35 10.34 -10.47 7.81
C ASP A 35 11.11 -11.36 6.81
N ARG A 36 10.60 -11.43 5.58
CA ARG A 36 11.33 -12.03 4.46
C ARG A 36 12.43 -11.03 4.14
N ALA A 37 13.65 -11.35 4.54
CA ALA A 37 14.82 -10.57 4.16
C ALA A 37 14.95 -10.62 2.62
N TYR A 38 14.61 -9.52 1.95
CA TYR A 38 14.82 -9.38 0.52
C TYR A 38 16.27 -8.91 0.26
N THR A 39 16.93 -9.51 -0.73
CA THR A 39 18.20 -8.97 -1.23
C THR A 39 17.94 -7.88 -2.26
N LYS A 40 18.91 -6.99 -2.50
CA LYS A 40 18.83 -5.96 -3.57
C LYS A 40 18.48 -6.61 -4.92
N ALA A 41 19.11 -7.73 -5.27
CA ALA A 41 18.81 -8.48 -6.49
C ALA A 41 17.35 -8.99 -6.57
N ASN A 42 16.76 -9.42 -5.44
CA ASN A 42 15.35 -9.81 -5.43
C ASN A 42 14.42 -8.62 -5.68
N VAL A 43 14.74 -7.46 -5.11
CA VAL A 43 13.96 -6.23 -5.30
C VAL A 43 14.10 -5.70 -6.73
N GLU A 44 15.30 -5.76 -7.28
CA GLU A 44 15.58 -5.39 -8.68
C GLU A 44 14.66 -6.13 -9.65
N GLN A 45 14.53 -7.45 -9.49
CA GLN A 45 13.65 -8.26 -10.33
C GLN A 45 12.18 -7.86 -10.20
N VAL A 46 11.74 -7.41 -9.02
CA VAL A 46 10.37 -6.89 -8.85
C VAL A 46 10.20 -5.56 -9.58
N ILE A 47 11.16 -4.64 -9.45
CA ILE A 47 11.10 -3.33 -10.10
C ILE A 47 11.11 -3.48 -11.63
N ARG A 48 11.98 -4.33 -12.19
CA ARG A 48 11.99 -4.62 -13.63
C ARG A 48 10.66 -5.17 -14.14
N ARG A 49 10.02 -6.06 -13.39
CA ARG A 49 8.67 -6.56 -13.75
C ARG A 49 7.61 -5.47 -13.64
N VAL A 50 7.74 -4.51 -12.71
CA VAL A 50 6.83 -3.36 -12.63
C VAL A 50 6.98 -2.48 -13.87
N GLU A 51 8.21 -2.15 -14.25
CA GLU A 51 8.58 -1.39 -15.46
C GLU A 51 8.05 -2.06 -16.75
N GLU A 52 8.41 -3.31 -17.00
CA GLU A 52 7.94 -4.05 -18.19
C GLU A 52 6.40 -4.14 -18.28
N ARG A 53 5.71 -4.16 -17.13
CA ARG A 53 4.25 -4.20 -17.06
C ARG A 53 3.63 -2.81 -17.18
N SER A 54 4.30 -1.75 -16.75
CA SER A 54 3.82 -0.38 -16.95
C SER A 54 3.81 -0.02 -18.41
N ASP A 55 4.89 -0.27 -19.14
CA ASP A 55 5.01 0.10 -20.56
C ASP A 55 3.90 -0.57 -21.40
N ARG A 56 3.69 -1.87 -21.14
CA ARG A 56 2.61 -2.64 -21.78
C ARG A 56 1.23 -2.09 -21.40
N PHE A 57 1.03 -1.77 -20.13
CA PHE A 57 -0.24 -1.21 -19.66
C PHE A 57 -0.52 0.15 -20.31
N VAL A 58 0.45 1.08 -20.29
CA VAL A 58 0.30 2.43 -20.87
C VAL A 58 -0.09 2.33 -22.34
N GLY A 59 0.63 1.55 -23.13
CA GLY A 59 0.33 1.40 -24.56
C GLY A 59 -1.00 0.71 -24.85
N VAL A 60 -1.51 -0.16 -23.98
CA VAL A 60 -2.86 -0.77 -24.13
C VAL A 60 -3.94 0.18 -23.62
N PHE A 61 -3.66 0.94 -22.56
CA PHE A 61 -4.60 1.86 -21.93
C PHE A 61 -4.92 3.05 -22.82
N ASP A 62 -3.89 3.64 -23.44
CA ASP A 62 -4.00 4.69 -24.47
C ASP A 62 -4.94 4.25 -25.60
N ARG A 63 -4.60 3.14 -26.28
CA ARG A 63 -5.45 2.55 -27.33
C ARG A 63 -6.85 2.17 -26.87
N ALA A 64 -7.04 1.81 -25.61
CA ALA A 64 -8.35 1.48 -25.06
C ALA A 64 -9.21 2.74 -24.83
N LEU A 65 -8.57 3.86 -24.53
CA LEU A 65 -9.21 5.16 -24.39
C LEU A 65 -9.61 5.73 -25.75
N ASP A 66 -8.74 5.67 -26.76
CA ASP A 66 -9.04 6.05 -28.17
C ASP A 66 -10.24 5.28 -28.74
N ARG A 67 -10.43 4.03 -28.30
CA ARG A 67 -11.55 3.18 -28.78
C ARG A 67 -12.81 3.31 -27.93
N SER A 68 -12.79 4.20 -26.93
CA SER A 68 -13.89 4.37 -25.99
C SER A 68 -14.73 5.60 -26.33
N ARG A 69 -15.81 5.81 -25.58
CA ARG A 69 -16.60 7.05 -25.66
C ARG A 69 -15.87 8.29 -25.11
N LEU A 70 -14.63 8.12 -24.64
CA LEU A 70 -13.79 9.20 -24.15
C LEU A 70 -12.88 9.75 -25.24
N ASP A 71 -12.77 9.09 -26.39
CA ASP A 71 -11.99 9.54 -27.54
C ASP A 71 -12.25 11.03 -27.86
N ASP A 72 -11.18 11.75 -28.18
CA ASP A 72 -11.13 13.19 -28.44
C ASP A 72 -11.71 14.06 -27.29
N SER A 73 -11.62 13.60 -26.05
CA SER A 73 -12.11 14.35 -24.88
C SER A 73 -11.00 14.77 -23.93
N ARG A 74 -11.18 15.94 -23.30
CA ARG A 74 -10.32 16.41 -22.17
C ARG A 74 -10.16 15.38 -21.05
N ARG A 75 -11.08 14.42 -20.97
CA ARG A 75 -11.07 13.39 -19.94
C ARG A 75 -10.14 12.25 -20.29
N GLU A 76 -10.02 11.91 -21.57
CA GLU A 76 -9.04 10.99 -22.11
C GLU A 76 -7.63 11.52 -21.90
N ASP A 77 -7.37 12.78 -22.29
CA ASP A 77 -6.10 13.48 -22.07
C ASP A 77 -5.61 13.34 -20.63
N ARG A 78 -6.49 13.65 -19.66
CA ARG A 78 -6.18 13.56 -18.22
C ARG A 78 -5.92 12.14 -17.74
N LEU A 79 -6.45 11.12 -18.40
CA LEU A 79 -6.22 9.73 -18.04
C LEU A 79 -4.90 9.24 -18.65
N ASN A 80 -4.63 9.60 -19.90
CA ASN A 80 -3.36 9.34 -20.58
C ASN A 80 -2.19 10.03 -19.85
N GLU A 81 -2.36 11.28 -19.44
CA GLU A 81 -1.39 12.02 -18.63
C GLU A 81 -1.08 11.30 -17.31
N ARG A 82 -2.10 10.76 -16.61
CA ARG A 82 -1.90 9.99 -15.37
C ARG A 82 -1.17 8.67 -15.61
N ALA A 83 -1.45 8.00 -16.73
CA ALA A 83 -0.77 6.77 -17.11
C ALA A 83 0.72 7.03 -17.39
N LYS A 84 1.03 8.10 -18.13
CA LYS A 84 2.40 8.59 -18.37
C LYS A 84 3.09 9.00 -17.08
N GLU A 85 2.41 9.72 -16.19
CA GLU A 85 2.97 10.09 -14.86
C GLU A 85 3.33 8.84 -14.03
N LEU A 86 2.54 7.76 -14.14
CA LEU A 86 2.87 6.50 -13.47
C LEU A 86 4.15 5.87 -14.05
N GLU A 87 4.27 5.82 -15.37
CA GLU A 87 5.45 5.31 -16.08
C GLU A 87 6.70 6.10 -15.70
N GLU A 88 6.66 7.43 -15.79
CA GLU A 88 7.77 8.30 -15.41
C GLU A 88 8.22 8.10 -13.95
N ARG A 89 7.27 7.89 -13.03
CA ARG A 89 7.59 7.60 -11.62
C ARG A 89 8.22 6.23 -11.43
N ILE A 90 7.84 5.24 -12.24
CA ILE A 90 8.43 3.90 -12.23
C ILE A 90 9.86 3.95 -12.80
N ASP A 91 10.08 4.69 -13.87
CA ASP A 91 11.41 4.92 -14.45
C ASP A 91 12.32 5.66 -13.47
N SER A 92 11.79 6.69 -12.80
CA SER A 92 12.50 7.40 -11.74
C SER A 92 12.86 6.47 -10.57
N LEU A 93 11.94 5.59 -10.15
CA LEU A 93 12.21 4.56 -9.15
C LEU A 93 13.33 3.62 -9.61
N ARG A 94 13.29 3.13 -10.86
CA ARG A 94 14.32 2.25 -11.43
C ARG A 94 15.69 2.92 -11.39
N SER A 95 15.75 4.17 -11.85
CA SER A 95 16.95 4.98 -11.91
C SER A 95 17.54 5.24 -10.51
N GLU A 96 16.70 5.64 -9.55
CA GLU A 96 17.15 5.82 -8.17
C GLU A 96 17.59 4.51 -7.54
N PHE A 97 16.89 3.41 -7.79
CA PHE A 97 17.24 2.10 -7.24
C PHE A 97 18.62 1.63 -7.70
N ASP A 98 18.96 1.85 -8.97
CA ASP A 98 20.27 1.49 -9.51
C ASP A 98 21.39 2.34 -8.89
N ARG A 99 21.12 3.61 -8.55
CA ARG A 99 22.08 4.53 -7.90
C ARG A 99 22.32 4.26 -6.41
N ARG A 100 21.37 3.61 -5.70
CA ARG A 100 21.47 3.41 -4.25
C ARG A 100 22.08 2.06 -3.92
N ASP A 101 22.89 1.99 -2.86
CA ASP A 101 23.46 0.72 -2.39
C ASP A 101 22.41 -0.17 -1.72
N ARG A 102 21.50 0.44 -0.94
CA ARG A 102 20.43 -0.26 -0.23
C ARG A 102 19.11 0.02 -0.92
N TYR A 103 18.33 -1.04 -1.17
CA TYR A 103 17.02 -0.87 -1.80
C TYR A 103 16.08 -0.01 -0.95
N GLN A 104 16.19 -0.11 0.38
CA GLN A 104 15.37 0.63 1.33
C GLN A 104 15.44 2.15 1.14
N ASP A 105 16.54 2.67 0.57
CA ASP A 105 16.75 4.10 0.33
C ASP A 105 15.82 4.64 -0.77
N THR A 106 15.15 3.77 -1.54
CA THR A 106 14.15 4.16 -2.56
C THR A 106 12.71 4.08 -2.10
N ARG A 107 12.48 3.92 -0.78
CA ARG A 107 11.12 3.77 -0.22
C ARG A 107 10.20 4.95 -0.53
N SER A 108 10.72 6.17 -0.61
CA SER A 108 9.95 7.37 -1.02
C SER A 108 9.39 7.23 -2.43
N GLN A 109 10.23 6.82 -3.38
CA GLN A 109 9.87 6.64 -4.79
C GLN A 109 8.81 5.56 -4.94
N VAL A 110 8.94 4.45 -4.18
CA VAL A 110 7.90 3.41 -4.16
C VAL A 110 6.57 3.95 -3.62
N SER A 111 6.60 4.74 -2.54
CA SER A 111 5.38 5.35 -2.00
C SER A 111 4.69 6.26 -3.00
N GLU A 112 5.46 6.96 -3.82
CA GLU A 112 5.00 7.84 -4.88
C GLU A 112 4.36 7.07 -6.04
N VAL A 113 5.03 6.02 -6.54
CA VAL A 113 4.49 5.10 -7.54
C VAL A 113 3.13 4.53 -7.09
N LEU A 114 3.06 4.02 -5.85
CA LEU A 114 1.82 3.44 -5.31
C LEU A 114 0.70 4.48 -5.17
N ARG A 115 1.02 5.73 -4.81
CA ARG A 115 0.04 6.82 -4.73
C ARG A 115 -0.56 7.13 -6.09
N THR A 116 0.27 7.27 -7.13
CA THR A 116 -0.19 7.55 -8.50
C THR A 116 -0.98 6.39 -9.07
N ALA A 117 -0.52 5.15 -8.87
CA ALA A 117 -1.21 3.95 -9.30
C ALA A 117 -2.60 3.80 -8.66
N ASN A 118 -2.81 4.26 -7.42
CA ASN A 118 -4.13 4.22 -6.77
C ASN A 118 -5.15 5.15 -7.45
N GLY A 119 -4.69 6.25 -8.04
CA GLY A 119 -5.52 7.13 -8.88
C GLY A 119 -6.05 6.40 -10.11
N ILE A 120 -5.18 5.69 -10.82
CA ILE A 120 -5.54 4.87 -11.99
C ILE A 120 -6.44 3.70 -11.60
N ASN A 121 -6.12 3.01 -10.50
CA ASN A 121 -6.94 1.89 -9.98
C ASN A 121 -8.40 2.29 -9.81
N THR A 122 -8.63 3.48 -9.24
CA THR A 122 -9.98 4.00 -9.02
C THR A 122 -10.74 4.21 -10.31
N VAL A 123 -10.06 4.61 -11.39
CA VAL A 123 -10.67 4.80 -12.70
C VAL A 123 -11.05 3.45 -13.31
N ILE A 124 -10.13 2.49 -13.32
CA ILE A 124 -10.32 1.18 -13.95
C ILE A 124 -11.38 0.36 -13.21
N VAL A 125 -11.35 0.32 -11.88
CA VAL A 125 -12.36 -0.39 -11.09
C VAL A 125 -13.76 0.18 -11.31
N ARG A 126 -13.89 1.50 -11.49
CA ARG A 126 -15.18 2.16 -11.74
C ARG A 126 -15.62 2.10 -13.20
N ARG A 127 -14.71 1.84 -14.14
CA ARG A 127 -14.98 1.97 -15.57
C ARG A 127 -14.44 0.75 -16.28
N ARG A 128 -15.35 -0.05 -16.79
CA ARG A 128 -15.03 -1.14 -17.70
C ARG A 128 -14.61 -0.54 -19.05
N LEU A 129 -13.31 -0.33 -19.22
CA LEU A 129 -12.72 0.20 -20.45
C LEU A 129 -12.77 -0.88 -21.52
N THR A 130 -11.81 -1.80 -21.49
CA THR A 130 -11.72 -2.96 -22.37
C THR A 130 -11.12 -4.14 -21.62
N THR A 131 -11.43 -5.36 -22.06
CA THR A 131 -10.89 -6.60 -21.47
C THR A 131 -9.36 -6.62 -21.48
N ASP A 132 -8.73 -6.06 -22.53
CA ASP A 132 -7.27 -5.99 -22.64
C ASP A 132 -6.65 -5.02 -21.62
N ALA A 133 -7.19 -3.80 -21.49
CA ALA A 133 -6.68 -2.82 -20.53
C ALA A 133 -6.88 -3.29 -19.07
N GLU A 134 -8.02 -3.91 -18.78
CA GLU A 134 -8.28 -4.51 -17.46
C GLU A 134 -7.30 -5.65 -17.14
N ARG A 135 -6.98 -6.50 -18.13
CA ARG A 135 -6.02 -7.59 -17.97
C ARG A 135 -4.62 -7.07 -17.72
N GLU A 136 -4.13 -6.12 -18.53
CA GLU A 136 -2.78 -5.56 -18.33
C GLU A 136 -2.70 -4.78 -17.01
N TRP A 137 -3.76 -4.06 -16.63
CA TRP A 137 -3.84 -3.42 -15.31
C TRP A 137 -3.78 -4.44 -14.18
N ALA A 138 -4.54 -5.54 -14.28
CA ALA A 138 -4.50 -6.60 -13.29
C ALA A 138 -3.10 -7.22 -13.17
N ALA A 139 -2.37 -7.33 -14.28
CA ALA A 139 -0.98 -7.78 -14.27
C ALA A 139 -0.05 -6.79 -13.56
N LEU A 140 -0.07 -5.51 -13.95
CA LEU A 140 0.73 -4.46 -13.30
C LEU A 140 0.41 -4.34 -11.80
N ARG A 141 -0.87 -4.35 -11.44
CA ARG A 141 -1.33 -4.26 -10.04
C ARG A 141 -0.78 -5.38 -9.16
N ARG A 142 -0.61 -6.61 -9.70
CA ARG A 142 0.02 -7.71 -8.95
C ARG A 142 1.48 -7.40 -8.63
N GLU A 143 2.24 -6.88 -9.58
CA GLU A 143 3.65 -6.52 -9.40
C GLU A 143 3.80 -5.32 -8.46
N LEU A 144 2.95 -4.29 -8.60
CA LEU A 144 2.90 -3.15 -7.67
C LEU A 144 2.59 -3.60 -6.23
N ASN A 145 1.69 -4.57 -6.06
CA ASN A 145 1.42 -5.15 -4.74
C ASN A 145 2.57 -6.02 -4.23
N ALA A 146 3.36 -6.64 -5.11
CA ALA A 146 4.60 -7.31 -4.71
C ALA A 146 5.64 -6.30 -4.22
N LEU A 147 5.80 -5.19 -4.94
CA LEU A 147 6.66 -4.09 -4.55
C LEU A 147 6.22 -3.49 -3.20
N ALA A 148 4.92 -3.25 -2.99
CA ALA A 148 4.40 -2.78 -1.71
C ALA A 148 4.74 -3.72 -0.55
N ARG A 149 4.67 -5.04 -0.76
CA ARG A 149 5.07 -6.02 0.27
C ARG A 149 6.56 -5.98 0.59
N VAL A 150 7.43 -5.82 -0.42
CA VAL A 150 8.88 -5.70 -0.22
C VAL A 150 9.24 -4.50 0.66
N TYR A 151 8.52 -3.38 0.49
CA TYR A 151 8.77 -2.13 1.21
C TYR A 151 7.93 -1.94 2.48
N ASN A 152 7.12 -2.94 2.86
CA ASN A 152 6.17 -2.85 3.96
C ASN A 152 5.25 -1.62 3.85
N LEU A 153 4.71 -1.41 2.65
CA LEU A 153 3.79 -0.33 2.29
C LEU A 153 2.38 -0.88 2.07
N LEU A 154 1.40 0.02 2.10
CA LEU A 154 0.02 -0.31 1.73
C LEU A 154 -0.06 -0.53 0.22
N GLY A 155 -0.53 -1.71 -0.17
CA GLY A 155 -0.80 -2.03 -1.57
C GLY A 155 -2.10 -1.40 -2.10
N LEU A 156 -2.32 -1.60 -3.39
CA LEU A 156 -3.52 -1.20 -4.11
C LEU A 156 -4.70 -2.12 -3.76
N ARG A 157 -5.84 -1.52 -3.43
CA ARG A 157 -7.08 -2.25 -3.12
C ARG A 157 -7.72 -2.82 -4.39
N GLY A 158 -8.44 -3.94 -4.24
CA GLY A 158 -9.29 -4.53 -5.28
C GLY A 158 -10.67 -3.89 -5.30
#